data_AF-A0A9D8XHV1-F1
#
_entry.id   AF-A0A9D8XHV1-F1
#
_cell.length_a   1.000
_cell.length_b   1.000
_cell.length_c   1.000
_cell.angle_alpha   90.00
_cell.angle_beta   90.00
_cell.angle_gamma   90.00
#
_symmetry.space_group_name_H-M   'P 1'
#
loop_
_entity.id
_entity.type
_entity.pdbx_description
1 polymer ?
#
loop_
_entity_poly.entity_id
_entity_poly.type
_entity_poly.pdbx_seq_one_letter_code
_entity_poly.pdbx_strand_id
1 'polypeptide(L)'
;MFASPISLSEFNTLVKDVLNEAFPEKYWVTAEIAECKTNASGHCYLELIEKKAGSDQLLARSKAVIWANVWYFLSAQFQLSTGVALSRGQKVLIEVSLTFHELYGMSLVITDIDPAYTLGDWAKRRQE
;
A
#
# COMPACT_ATOMS: atom_id res chain seq x y z
N MET A 1 28.41 -0.75 -30.25
CA MET A 1 27.53 -1.88 -30.61
C MET A 1 26.38 -1.84 -29.62
N PHE A 2 25.18 -1.41 -30.02
CA PHE A 2 24.03 -1.47 -29.12
C PHE A 2 23.66 -2.94 -28.93
N ALA A 3 23.33 -3.33 -27.70
CA ALA A 3 22.81 -4.68 -27.44
C ALA A 3 21.60 -4.95 -28.35
N SER A 4 21.38 -6.21 -28.73
CA SER A 4 20.18 -6.60 -29.47
C SER A 4 18.94 -6.07 -28.74
N PRO A 5 17.97 -5.47 -29.45
CA PRO A 5 16.78 -4.95 -28.81
C PRO A 5 16.00 -6.08 -28.15
N ILE A 6 15.46 -5.83 -26.97
CA ILE A 6 14.53 -6.73 -26.26
C ILE A 6 13.10 -6.16 -26.35
N SER A 7 12.12 -7.05 -26.25
CA SER A 7 10.70 -6.69 -26.16
C SER A 7 10.37 -6.01 -24.83
N LEU A 8 9.24 -5.28 -24.78
CA LEU A 8 8.75 -4.68 -23.53
C LEU A 8 8.46 -5.72 -22.46
N SER A 9 7.96 -6.90 -22.84
CA SER A 9 7.73 -8.01 -21.92
C SER A 9 9.03 -8.50 -21.30
N GLU A 10 10.10 -8.68 -22.10
CA GLU A 10 11.41 -9.07 -21.59
C GLU A 10 11.96 -8.00 -20.65
N PHE A 11 11.86 -6.72 -21.00
CA PHE A 11 12.27 -5.63 -20.11
C PHE A 11 11.50 -5.64 -18.79
N ASN A 12 10.17 -5.80 -18.82
CA ASN A 12 9.34 -5.84 -17.61
C ASN A 12 9.61 -7.08 -16.75
N THR A 13 9.91 -8.23 -17.36
CA THR A 13 10.35 -9.42 -16.64
C THR A 13 11.69 -9.18 -15.94
N LEU A 14 12.66 -8.54 -16.62
CA LEU A 14 13.93 -8.16 -15.98
C LEU A 14 13.73 -7.23 -14.77
N VAL A 15 12.85 -6.23 -14.89
CA VAL A 15 12.50 -5.34 -13.77
C VAL A 15 11.89 -6.13 -12.61
N LYS A 16 10.94 -7.03 -12.90
CA LYS A 16 10.30 -7.88 -11.91
C LYS A 16 11.31 -8.76 -11.17
N ASP A 17 12.23 -9.39 -11.88
CA ASP A 17 13.24 -10.28 -11.29
C ASP A 17 14.16 -9.52 -10.35
N VAL A 18 14.67 -8.35 -10.78
CA VAL A 18 15.51 -7.48 -9.94
C VAL A 18 14.76 -7.03 -8.68
N LEU A 19 13.49 -6.64 -8.80
CA LEU A 19 12.71 -6.20 -7.65
C LEU A 19 12.41 -7.35 -6.68
N ASN A 20 12.12 -8.55 -7.19
CA ASN A 20 11.88 -9.72 -6.35
C ASN A 20 13.14 -10.15 -5.59
N GLU A 21 14.31 -10.07 -6.22
CA GLU A 21 15.59 -10.38 -5.58
C GLU A 21 15.96 -9.32 -4.53
N ALA A 22 15.75 -8.04 -4.85
CA ALA A 22 16.14 -6.93 -3.97
C ALA A 22 15.19 -6.72 -2.79
N PHE A 23 13.93 -7.12 -2.89
CA PHE A 23 12.90 -6.90 -1.85
C PHE A 23 12.15 -8.19 -1.48
N PRO A 24 12.82 -9.22 -0.93
CA PRO A 24 12.18 -10.50 -0.61
C PRO A 24 11.33 -10.45 0.66
N GLU A 25 11.55 -9.46 1.52
CA GLU A 25 10.92 -9.34 2.83
C GLU A 25 9.66 -8.45 2.80
N LYS A 26 8.99 -8.40 3.95
CA LYS A 26 7.90 -7.46 4.21
C LYS A 26 8.41 -6.29 5.04
N TYR A 27 7.77 -5.15 4.88
CA TYR A 27 8.16 -3.90 5.53
C TYR A 27 6.96 -3.23 6.16
N TRP A 28 7.14 -2.72 7.37
CA TRP A 28 6.18 -1.82 8.00
C TRP A 28 6.40 -0.40 7.48
N VAL A 29 5.36 0.20 6.90
CA VAL A 29 5.40 1.54 6.33
C VAL A 29 4.28 2.41 6.86
N THR A 30 4.57 3.68 7.10
CA THR A 30 3.55 4.68 7.43
C THR A 30 3.09 5.39 6.16
N ALA A 31 1.78 5.53 5.98
CA ALA A 31 1.20 6.26 4.84
C ALA A 31 -0.15 6.86 5.18
N GLU A 32 -0.68 7.72 4.32
CA GLU A 32 -2.08 8.15 4.31
C GLU A 32 -2.82 7.48 3.15
N ILE A 33 -4.06 7.04 3.39
CA ILE A 33 -4.91 6.43 2.37
C ILE A 33 -5.54 7.53 1.50
N ALA A 34 -5.12 7.65 0.24
CA ALA A 34 -5.73 8.56 -0.73
C ALA A 34 -6.99 7.96 -1.38
N GLU A 35 -7.01 6.64 -1.56
CA GLU A 35 -8.14 5.89 -2.11
C GLU A 35 -8.23 4.51 -1.46
N CYS A 36 -9.46 4.00 -1.27
CA CYS A 36 -9.75 2.67 -0.76
C CYS A 36 -11.04 2.18 -1.44
N LYS A 37 -10.94 1.17 -2.32
CA LYS A 37 -12.08 0.63 -3.08
C LYS A 37 -12.06 -0.89 -3.10
N THR A 38 -13.16 -1.50 -2.68
CA THR A 38 -13.36 -2.94 -2.83
C THR A 38 -14.03 -3.25 -4.17
N ASN A 39 -13.46 -4.18 -4.94
CA ASN A 39 -14.06 -4.62 -6.20
C ASN A 39 -15.08 -5.76 -5.99
N ALA A 40 -15.75 -6.18 -7.06
CA ALA A 40 -16.73 -7.27 -7.02
C ALA A 40 -16.14 -8.62 -6.57
N SER A 41 -14.83 -8.84 -6.77
CA SER A 41 -14.10 -10.03 -6.33
C SER A 41 -13.68 -9.97 -4.86
N GLY A 42 -13.99 -8.89 -4.15
CA GLY A 42 -13.69 -8.71 -2.73
C GLY A 42 -12.27 -8.20 -2.43
N HIS A 43 -11.46 -7.89 -3.44
CA HIS A 43 -10.14 -7.28 -3.24
C HIS A 43 -10.28 -5.80 -2.93
N CYS A 44 -9.51 -5.30 -1.98
CA CYS A 44 -9.42 -3.88 -1.70
C CYS A 44 -8.21 -3.29 -2.41
N TYR A 45 -8.43 -2.37 -3.34
CA TYR A 45 -7.39 -1.58 -3.98
C TYR A 45 -7.27 -0.23 -3.29
N LEU A 46 -6.03 0.16 -3.03
CA LEU A 46 -5.71 1.39 -2.34
C LEU A 46 -4.72 2.23 -3.14
N GLU A 47 -4.79 3.54 -2.94
CA GLU A 47 -3.70 4.45 -3.26
C GLU A 47 -3.18 5.02 -1.95
N LEU A 48 -1.88 4.89 -1.74
CA LEU A 48 -1.16 5.36 -0.56
C LEU A 48 -0.37 6.60 -0.94
N ILE A 49 -0.35 7.58 -0.03
CA ILE A 49 0.43 8.81 -0.19
C ILE A 49 1.19 9.15 1.09
N GLU A 50 2.27 9.90 0.94
CA GLU A 50 2.96 10.58 2.03
C GLU A 50 2.95 12.08 1.75
N LYS A 51 2.59 12.89 2.75
CA LYS A 51 2.64 14.34 2.68
C LYS A 51 3.74 14.88 3.58
N LYS A 52 4.38 15.97 3.14
CA LYS A 52 5.28 16.74 3.99
C LYS A 52 4.52 17.31 5.19
N ALA A 53 5.08 17.21 6.39
CA ALA A 53 4.45 17.74 7.59
C ALA A 53 4.08 19.23 7.44
N GLY A 54 2.83 19.57 7.79
CA GLY A 54 2.30 20.93 7.70
C GLY A 54 2.03 21.44 6.28
N SER A 55 2.03 20.57 5.26
CA SER A 55 1.81 20.94 3.86
C SER A 55 1.02 19.88 3.10
N ASP A 56 0.36 20.27 2.00
CA ASP A 56 -0.24 19.33 1.05
C ASP A 56 0.74 18.82 -0.02
N GLN A 57 2.03 19.17 0.08
CA GLN A 57 3.06 18.65 -0.80
C GLN A 57 3.20 17.13 -0.63
N LEU A 58 2.95 16.38 -1.70
CA LEU A 58 3.18 14.93 -1.76
C LEU A 58 4.67 14.62 -1.88
N LEU A 59 5.17 13.72 -1.01
CA LEU A 59 6.55 13.19 -1.03
C LEU A 59 6.62 11.84 -1.73
N ALA A 60 5.63 10.97 -1.50
CA ALA A 60 5.58 9.64 -2.07
C ALA A 60 4.14 9.25 -2.41
N ARG A 61 4.00 8.31 -3.36
CA ARG A 61 2.74 7.69 -3.75
C ARG A 61 2.98 6.27 -4.23
N SER A 62 2.09 5.35 -3.85
CA SER A 62 2.12 3.97 -4.37
C SER A 62 0.72 3.38 -4.47
N LYS A 63 0.52 2.48 -5.44
CA LYS A 63 -0.67 1.63 -5.49
C LYS A 63 -0.49 0.46 -4.53
N ALA A 64 -1.58 0.02 -3.92
CA ALA A 64 -1.58 -1.15 -3.07
C ALA A 64 -2.84 -1.99 -3.24
N VAL A 65 -2.75 -3.25 -2.82
CA VAL A 65 -3.87 -4.18 -2.79
C VAL A 65 -3.86 -4.97 -1.48
N ILE A 66 -5.04 -5.18 -0.91
CA ILE A 66 -5.30 -6.22 0.07
C ILE A 66 -6.18 -7.26 -0.63
N TRP A 67 -5.65 -8.48 -0.76
CA TRP A 67 -6.39 -9.58 -1.38
C TRP A 67 -7.60 -9.98 -0.54
N ALA A 68 -8.62 -10.54 -1.18
CA ALA A 68 -9.94 -10.76 -0.55
C ALA A 68 -9.85 -11.64 0.69
N ASN A 69 -9.03 -12.69 0.63
CA ASN A 69 -8.79 -13.61 1.74
C ASN A 69 -8.24 -12.92 3.00
N VAL A 70 -7.54 -11.80 2.84
CA VAL A 70 -6.99 -11.01 3.94
C VAL A 70 -7.91 -9.83 4.28
N TRP A 71 -8.51 -9.20 3.27
CA TRP A 71 -9.29 -7.97 3.40
C TRP A 71 -10.46 -8.09 4.36
N TYR A 72 -11.24 -9.18 4.28
CA TYR A 72 -12.40 -9.36 5.15
C TYR A 72 -12.01 -9.40 6.63
N PHE A 73 -10.90 -10.07 6.95
CA PHE A 73 -10.40 -10.15 8.31
C PHE A 73 -9.81 -8.79 8.76
N LEU A 74 -8.90 -8.21 7.98
CA LEU A 74 -8.24 -6.95 8.35
C LEU A 74 -9.22 -5.79 8.50
N SER A 75 -10.16 -5.63 7.57
CA SER A 75 -11.16 -4.56 7.64
C SER A 75 -12.05 -4.68 8.88
N ALA A 76 -12.49 -5.89 9.22
CA ALA A 76 -13.30 -6.14 10.41
C ALA A 76 -12.49 -5.88 11.69
N GLN A 77 -11.27 -6.41 11.80
CA GLN A 77 -10.41 -6.18 12.98
C GLN A 77 -10.06 -4.70 13.17
N PHE A 78 -9.75 -4.01 12.06
CA PHE A 78 -9.49 -2.57 12.10
C PHE A 78 -10.71 -1.79 12.60
N GLN A 79 -11.91 -2.11 12.10
CA GLN A 79 -13.13 -1.44 12.53
C GLN A 79 -13.49 -1.75 13.98
N LEU A 80 -13.31 -2.99 14.43
CA LEU A 80 -13.50 -3.36 15.84
C LEU A 80 -12.55 -2.59 16.77
N SER A 81 -11.30 -2.40 16.35
CA SER A 81 -10.27 -1.76 17.17
C SER A 81 -10.37 -0.23 17.17
N THR A 82 -10.68 0.38 16.02
CA THR A 82 -10.69 1.84 15.85
C THR A 82 -12.08 2.47 15.97
N GLY A 83 -13.13 1.67 15.89
CA GLY A 83 -14.53 2.13 15.85
C GLY A 83 -15.00 2.63 14.49
N VAL A 84 -14.15 2.67 13.46
CA VAL A 84 -14.51 3.15 12.11
C VAL A 84 -13.94 2.25 11.02
N ALA A 85 -14.56 2.26 9.84
CA ALA A 85 -14.06 1.52 8.70
C ALA A 85 -12.74 2.10 8.16
N LEU A 86 -11.89 1.22 7.61
CA LEU A 86 -10.70 1.64 6.88
C LEU A 86 -11.11 2.41 5.61
N SER A 87 -10.68 3.66 5.51
CA SER A 87 -11.17 4.60 4.50
C SER A 87 -10.16 5.72 4.19
N ARG A 88 -10.46 6.53 3.19
CA ARG A 88 -9.63 7.65 2.75
C ARG A 88 -9.36 8.65 3.88
N GLY A 89 -8.15 9.23 3.89
CA GLY A 89 -7.71 10.29 4.81
C GLY A 89 -7.12 9.78 6.13
N GLN A 90 -7.13 8.46 6.35
CA GLN A 90 -6.56 7.85 7.53
C GLN A 90 -5.04 7.68 7.34
N LYS A 91 -4.26 8.11 8.33
CA LYS A 91 -2.86 7.69 8.44
C LYS A 91 -2.80 6.31 9.08
N VAL A 92 -2.01 5.44 8.50
CA VAL A 92 -1.94 4.02 8.83
C VAL A 92 -0.48 3.57 8.94
N LEU A 93 -0.27 2.54 9.74
CA LEU A 93 0.95 1.74 9.76
C LEU A 93 0.58 0.36 9.20
N ILE A 94 1.19 -0.03 8.10
CA ILE A 94 0.81 -1.21 7.32
C ILE A 94 2.02 -2.07 6.99
N GLU A 95 1.86 -3.38 7.04
CA GLU A 95 2.88 -4.33 6.58
C GLU A 95 2.67 -4.59 5.09
N VAL A 96 3.71 -4.36 4.28
CA VAL A 96 3.67 -4.50 2.83
C VAL A 96 4.78 -5.39 2.29
N SER A 97 4.49 -6.13 1.23
CA SER A 97 5.50 -6.69 0.33
C SER A 97 5.43 -6.02 -1.04
N LEU A 98 6.57 -5.87 -1.70
CA LEU A 98 6.63 -5.36 -3.07
C LEU A 98 6.12 -6.42 -4.07
N THR A 99 5.39 -5.99 -5.08
CA THR A 99 5.09 -6.82 -6.25
C THR A 99 5.19 -6.02 -7.53
N PHE A 100 5.58 -6.69 -8.62
CA PHE A 100 5.60 -6.10 -9.95
C PHE A 100 4.91 -7.05 -10.93
N HIS A 101 3.89 -6.53 -11.62
CA HIS A 101 3.19 -7.25 -12.66
C HIS A 101 3.54 -6.63 -14.02
N GLU A 102 3.85 -7.48 -15.00
CA GLU A 102 4.37 -7.07 -16.31
C GLU A 102 3.39 -6.17 -17.08
N LEU A 103 2.08 -6.29 -16.81
CA LEU A 103 1.04 -5.43 -17.42
C LEU A 103 0.63 -4.22 -16.58
N TYR A 104 0.74 -4.30 -15.24
CA TYR A 104 0.16 -3.30 -14.33
C TYR A 104 1.21 -2.47 -13.59
N GLY A 105 2.48 -2.88 -13.68
CA GLY A 105 3.62 -2.27 -13.00
C GLY A 105 3.72 -2.66 -11.54
N MET A 106 4.37 -1.79 -10.77
CA MET A 106 4.63 -1.95 -9.35
C MET A 106 3.37 -1.71 -8.51
N SER A 107 3.15 -2.55 -7.51
CA SER A 107 2.16 -2.39 -6.45
C SER A 107 2.72 -2.91 -5.13
N LEU A 108 2.13 -2.47 -4.03
CA LEU A 108 2.34 -3.07 -2.72
C LEU A 108 1.21 -4.07 -2.43
N VAL A 109 1.54 -5.20 -1.81
CA VAL A 109 0.55 -6.10 -1.23
C VAL A 109 0.56 -5.86 0.27
N ILE A 110 -0.57 -5.41 0.80
CA ILE A 110 -0.73 -5.19 2.24
C ILE A 110 -1.18 -6.49 2.88
N THR A 111 -0.47 -6.93 3.91
CA THR A 111 -0.80 -8.16 4.65
C THR A 111 -1.23 -7.92 6.09
N ASP A 112 -0.94 -6.75 6.64
CA ASP A 112 -1.37 -6.39 8.00
C ASP A 112 -1.50 -4.87 8.17
N ILE A 113 -2.25 -4.44 9.19
CA ILE A 113 -2.47 -3.03 9.55
C ILE A 113 -2.46 -2.93 11.07
N ASP A 114 -1.65 -2.03 11.63
CA ASP A 114 -1.68 -1.71 13.06
C ASP A 114 -2.75 -0.63 13.34
N PRO A 115 -3.89 -0.97 13.98
CA PRO A 115 -4.94 -0.01 14.28
C PRO A 115 -4.56 0.96 15.41
N ALA A 116 -3.63 0.59 16.31
CA ALA A 116 -3.22 1.42 17.42
C ALA A 116 -2.46 2.67 16.95
N TYR A 117 -1.68 2.54 15.87
CA TYR A 117 -1.02 3.66 15.22
C TYR A 117 -2.03 4.73 14.78
N THR A 118 -3.10 4.34 14.09
CA THR A 118 -4.13 5.26 13.60
C THR A 118 -4.82 6.01 14.75
N LEU A 119 -5.16 5.29 15.82
CA LEU A 119 -5.74 5.89 17.03
C LEU A 119 -4.79 6.89 17.69
N GLY A 120 -3.50 6.54 17.76
CA GLY A 120 -2.45 7.41 18.28
C GLY A 120 -2.26 8.69 17.47
N ASP A 121 -2.29 8.59 16.13
CA ASP A 121 -2.20 9.77 15.25
C ASP A 121 -3.39 10.72 15.46
N TRP A 122 -4.62 10.19 15.58
CA TRP A 122 -5.79 11.03 15.88
C TRP A 122 -5.74 11.66 17.27
N ALA A 123 -5.24 10.93 18.27
CA ALA A 123 -5.06 11.49 19.61
C ALA A 123 -4.12 12.69 19.59
N LYS A 124 -3.00 12.60 18.85
CA LYS A 124 -2.05 13.72 18.69
C LYS A 124 -2.70 14.92 18.00
N ARG A 125 -3.43 14.71 16.89
CA ARG A 125 -4.12 15.80 16.18
C ARG A 125 -5.20 16.53 16.98
N ARG A 126 -5.72 15.94 18.06
CA ARG A 126 -6.69 16.60 18.95
C ARG A 126 -6.03 17.44 20.05
N GLN A 127 -4.75 17.22 20.30
CA GLN A 127 -3.96 17.98 21.28
C GLN A 127 -3.22 19.16 20.64
N GLU A 128 -3.07 19.13 19.31
CA GLU A 128 -2.64 20.25 18.46
C GLU A 128 -3.81 21.19 18.14
#